data_AF-A0A2X1A2U6-F1
#
_entry.id   AF-A0A2X1A2U6-F1
#
_cell.length_a   1.000
_cell.length_b   1.000
_cell.length_c   1.000
_cell.angle_alpha   90.00
_cell.angle_beta   90.00
_cell.angle_gamma   90.00
#
_symmetry.space_group_name_H-M   'P 1'
#
loop_
_entity.id
_entity.type
_entity.pdbx_description
1 polymer ?
#
loop_
_entity_poly.entity_id
_entity_poly.type
_entity_poly.pdbx_seq_one_letter_code
_entity_poly.pdbx_strand_id
1 'polypeptide(L)'
;MKDFLGLAKLSNNALELFKTIYPDLVQPGVKQVGLALETTLGLANTILLPLKLMNSNANVYFNQHMEKYRVKMAEVDENEVVQVPPQISLNILDELLKVTNEDIANLFINLLANASTKSTIKYAHPGFIEVIKNLSADEAKIISEICAKGEPIIYAYIDGHNNGIVPVPLTNQENNITDMIDLDFKENNTFYALNLIKLGILKDERLADKSLIDKYNKIQGRMNDAMEEILNTIEEMKMSGSSIDVQPTFARGRYSITEFGEQFIKSISEIPHNQLQGNEVNN
;
A
#
# COMPACT_ATOMS: atom_id res chain seq x y z
N MET A 1 -42.43 1.78 8.21
CA MET A 1 -41.20 2.37 8.78
C MET A 1 -40.29 2.62 7.59
N LYS A 2 -39.90 3.87 7.28
CA LYS A 2 -38.93 4.11 6.20
C LYS A 2 -37.65 3.37 6.55
N ASP A 3 -37.03 2.71 5.57
CA ASP A 3 -35.80 1.96 5.73
C ASP A 3 -34.65 2.90 6.15
N PHE A 4 -34.47 3.07 7.45
CA PHE A 4 -33.54 4.06 8.00
C PHE A 4 -32.08 3.64 7.84
N LEU A 5 -31.80 2.37 7.54
CA LEU A 5 -30.43 1.82 7.46
C LEU A 5 -30.10 1.26 6.07
N GLY A 6 -31.02 1.29 5.11
CA GLY A 6 -30.89 0.54 3.85
C GLY A 6 -30.97 -0.98 4.04
N LEU A 7 -31.58 -1.44 5.13
CA LEU A 7 -31.62 -2.86 5.52
C LEU A 7 -33.00 -3.51 5.32
N ALA A 8 -34.02 -2.77 4.88
CA ALA A 8 -35.39 -3.28 4.74
C ALA A 8 -35.53 -4.33 3.63
N LYS A 9 -34.54 -4.43 2.74
CA LYS A 9 -34.46 -5.45 1.69
C LYS A 9 -33.57 -6.64 2.07
N LEU A 10 -32.91 -6.61 3.23
CA LEU A 10 -32.08 -7.71 3.69
C LEU A 10 -32.93 -8.91 4.13
N SER A 11 -32.43 -10.11 3.88
CA SER A 11 -32.97 -11.31 4.50
C SER A 11 -32.77 -11.29 6.02
N ASN A 12 -33.58 -12.02 6.77
CA ASN A 12 -33.44 -12.12 8.23
C ASN A 12 -32.02 -12.50 8.65
N ASN A 13 -31.39 -13.44 7.94
CA ASN A 13 -30.03 -13.89 8.21
C ASN A 13 -28.99 -12.78 7.98
N ALA A 14 -29.16 -11.95 6.94
CA ALA A 14 -28.26 -10.83 6.68
C ALA A 14 -28.40 -9.73 7.76
N LEU A 15 -29.61 -9.51 8.27
CA LEU A 15 -29.86 -8.60 9.39
C LEU A 15 -29.27 -9.13 10.71
N GLU A 16 -29.36 -10.44 10.97
CA GLU A 16 -28.73 -11.07 12.14
C GLU A 16 -27.20 -10.96 12.08
N LEU A 17 -26.61 -11.21 10.91
CA LEU A 17 -25.17 -11.03 10.69
C LEU A 17 -24.75 -9.58 10.94
N PHE A 18 -25.51 -8.61 10.41
CA PHE A 18 -25.22 -7.19 10.64
C PHE A 18 -25.27 -6.83 12.13
N LYS A 19 -26.28 -7.30 12.86
CA LYS A 19 -26.41 -7.07 14.32
C LYS A 19 -25.33 -7.80 15.14
N THR A 20 -24.77 -8.88 14.61
CA THR A 20 -23.62 -9.56 15.23
C THR A 20 -22.38 -8.67 15.20
N ILE A 21 -22.20 -7.92 14.12
CA ILE A 21 -21.08 -6.99 13.94
C ILE A 21 -21.34 -5.69 14.69
N TYR A 22 -22.55 -5.14 14.58
CA TYR A 22 -22.98 -3.88 15.20
C TYR A 22 -24.19 -4.11 16.11
N PRO A 23 -23.99 -4.52 17.38
CA PRO A 23 -25.09 -4.73 18.31
C PRO A 23 -25.82 -3.42 18.66
N ASP A 24 -25.11 -2.29 18.61
CA ASP A 24 -25.66 -0.96 18.85
C ASP A 24 -25.85 -0.20 17.53
N LEU A 25 -27.11 -0.12 17.08
CA LEU A 25 -27.48 0.45 15.79
C LEU A 25 -27.57 1.98 15.77
N VAL A 26 -27.42 2.65 16.92
CA VAL A 26 -27.51 4.12 17.00
C VAL A 26 -26.14 4.81 16.94
N GLN A 27 -25.06 4.03 16.90
CA GLN A 27 -23.72 4.60 16.79
C GLN A 27 -23.56 5.39 15.48
N PRO A 28 -22.79 6.50 15.49
CA PRO A 28 -22.44 7.22 14.27
C PRO A 28 -21.85 6.27 13.21
N GLY A 29 -22.06 6.51 11.93
CA GLY A 29 -21.48 5.68 10.86
C GLY A 29 -22.16 4.32 10.62
N VAL A 30 -22.95 3.76 11.55
CA VAL A 30 -23.63 2.46 11.35
C VAL A 30 -24.59 2.52 10.15
N LYS A 31 -25.30 3.64 10.00
CA LYS A 31 -26.18 3.87 8.85
C LYS A 31 -25.41 3.90 7.53
N GLN A 32 -24.30 4.62 7.49
CA GLN A 32 -23.41 4.71 6.32
C GLN A 32 -22.85 3.34 5.95
N VAL A 33 -22.42 2.54 6.95
CA VAL A 33 -21.97 1.16 6.73
C VAL A 33 -23.09 0.29 6.16
N GLY A 34 -24.29 0.38 6.74
CA GLY A 34 -25.47 -0.36 6.28
C GLY A 34 -25.81 -0.06 4.81
N LEU A 35 -25.82 1.23 4.45
CA LEU A 35 -26.04 1.67 3.06
C LEU A 35 -24.93 1.18 2.12
N ALA A 36 -23.66 1.31 2.51
CA ALA A 36 -22.52 0.93 1.69
C ALA A 36 -22.46 -0.59 1.44
N LEU A 37 -22.82 -1.40 2.44
CA LEU A 37 -22.71 -2.86 2.40
C LEU A 37 -24.04 -3.59 2.20
N GLU A 38 -25.16 -2.90 1.94
CA GLU A 38 -26.49 -3.49 1.77
C GLU A 38 -26.47 -4.73 0.85
N THR A 39 -25.98 -4.59 -0.38
CA THR A 39 -25.89 -5.71 -1.33
C THR A 39 -24.97 -6.82 -0.85
N THR A 40 -23.85 -6.44 -0.23
CA THR A 40 -22.83 -7.36 0.27
C THR A 40 -23.37 -8.24 1.39
N LEU A 41 -24.08 -7.65 2.35
CA LEU A 41 -24.70 -8.36 3.46
C LEU A 41 -25.81 -9.30 2.97
N GLY A 42 -26.59 -8.88 1.98
CA GLY A 42 -27.56 -9.75 1.32
C GLY A 42 -26.91 -11.00 0.70
N LEU A 43 -25.73 -10.83 0.09
CA LEU A 43 -24.93 -11.91 -0.49
C LEU A 43 -24.02 -12.62 0.50
N ALA A 44 -23.78 -12.08 1.69
CA ALA A 44 -22.82 -12.62 2.65
C ALA A 44 -23.19 -14.03 3.14
N ASN A 45 -24.47 -14.38 3.12
CA ASN A 45 -24.93 -15.74 3.42
C ASN A 45 -24.58 -16.76 2.32
N THR A 46 -24.18 -16.31 1.14
CA THR A 46 -23.72 -17.19 0.04
C THR A 46 -22.25 -17.58 0.19
N ILE A 47 -21.49 -16.86 1.02
CA ILE A 47 -20.13 -17.21 1.42
C ILE A 47 -20.13 -17.80 2.83
N LEU A 48 -19.07 -18.51 3.20
CA LEU A 48 -18.91 -19.16 4.52
C LEU A 48 -18.71 -18.15 5.68
N LEU A 49 -19.06 -16.88 5.52
CA LEU A 49 -18.82 -15.82 6.50
C LEU A 49 -19.45 -16.13 7.88
N PRO A 50 -20.74 -16.54 7.99
CA PRO A 50 -21.32 -16.89 9.28
C PRO A 50 -20.55 -18.02 9.98
N LEU A 51 -20.13 -19.03 9.24
CA LEU A 51 -19.35 -20.16 9.76
C LEU A 51 -17.94 -19.71 10.20
N LYS A 52 -17.31 -18.80 9.46
CA LYS A 52 -15.99 -18.24 9.80
C LYS A 52 -16.05 -17.42 11.09
N LEU A 53 -17.12 -16.67 11.31
CA LEU A 53 -17.32 -15.88 12.54
C LEU A 53 -17.60 -16.73 13.79
N MET A 54 -17.93 -18.01 13.66
CA MET A 54 -17.98 -18.91 14.81
C MET A 54 -16.59 -19.17 15.40
N ASN A 55 -15.51 -18.91 14.65
CA ASN A 55 -14.15 -18.92 15.19
C ASN A 55 -13.91 -17.64 16.00
N SER A 56 -13.54 -17.79 17.27
CA SER A 56 -13.36 -16.67 18.21
C SER A 56 -12.33 -15.65 17.73
N ASN A 57 -11.22 -16.09 17.12
CA ASN A 57 -10.15 -15.19 16.69
C ASN A 57 -10.59 -14.40 15.45
N ALA A 58 -11.16 -15.09 14.45
CA ALA A 58 -11.68 -14.43 13.25
C ALA A 58 -12.76 -13.40 13.61
N ASN A 59 -13.64 -13.73 14.57
CA ASN A 59 -14.66 -12.81 15.06
C ASN A 59 -14.05 -11.57 15.72
N VAL A 60 -13.03 -11.74 16.56
CA VAL A 60 -12.37 -10.60 17.24
C VAL A 60 -11.71 -9.66 16.23
N TYR A 61 -10.89 -10.17 15.31
CA TYR A 61 -10.23 -9.34 14.30
C TYR A 61 -11.24 -8.67 13.38
N PHE A 62 -12.22 -9.42 12.89
CA PHE A 62 -13.24 -8.89 12.00
C PHE A 62 -14.04 -7.77 12.64
N ASN A 63 -14.49 -7.94 13.89
CA ASN A 63 -15.23 -6.88 14.59
C ASN A 63 -14.36 -5.64 14.81
N GLN A 64 -13.06 -5.81 15.12
CA GLN A 64 -12.12 -4.69 15.23
C GLN A 64 -11.97 -3.94 13.90
N HIS A 65 -11.81 -4.66 12.79
CA HIS A 65 -11.69 -4.05 11.46
C HIS A 65 -12.99 -3.36 11.03
N MET A 66 -14.14 -3.99 11.26
CA MET A 66 -15.44 -3.41 10.95
C MET A 66 -15.74 -2.19 11.81
N GLU A 67 -15.26 -2.14 13.05
CA GLU A 67 -15.36 -0.94 13.89
C GLU A 67 -14.51 0.21 13.34
N LYS A 68 -13.27 -0.05 12.92
CA LYS A 68 -12.43 0.97 12.25
C LYS A 68 -13.06 1.48 10.96
N TYR A 69 -13.64 0.58 10.16
CA TYR A 69 -14.39 0.96 8.97
C TYR A 69 -15.60 1.83 9.31
N ARG A 70 -16.38 1.48 10.35
CA ARG A 70 -17.51 2.28 10.83
C ARG A 70 -17.08 3.69 11.25
N VAL A 71 -15.97 3.81 11.97
CA VAL A 71 -15.42 5.11 12.39
C VAL A 71 -15.12 5.98 11.16
N LYS A 72 -14.43 5.44 10.15
CA LYS A 72 -14.16 6.18 8.90
C LYS A 72 -15.44 6.55 8.15
N MET A 73 -16.41 5.65 8.08
CA MET A 73 -17.71 5.93 7.45
C MET A 73 -18.57 6.93 8.22
N ALA A 74 -18.32 7.14 9.52
CA ALA A 74 -19.01 8.17 10.29
C ALA A 74 -18.61 9.59 9.87
N GLU A 75 -17.45 9.75 9.25
CA GLU A 75 -16.95 11.02 8.71
C GLU A 75 -17.49 11.33 7.31
N VAL A 76 -18.10 10.34 6.64
CA VAL A 76 -18.67 10.50 5.30
C VAL A 76 -20.13 10.96 5.40
N ASP A 77 -20.45 12.03 4.69
CA ASP A 77 -21.82 12.51 4.57
C ASP A 77 -22.71 11.44 3.95
N GLU A 78 -23.91 11.24 4.50
CA GLU A 78 -24.83 10.19 4.07
C GLU A 78 -25.14 10.24 2.55
N ASN A 79 -25.22 11.45 1.99
CA ASN A 79 -25.50 11.67 0.56
C ASN A 79 -24.31 11.32 -0.36
N GLU A 80 -23.11 11.19 0.21
CA GLU A 80 -21.89 10.78 -0.49
C GLU A 80 -21.63 9.27 -0.34
N VAL A 81 -22.42 8.55 0.45
CA VAL A 81 -22.31 7.10 0.58
C VAL A 81 -22.90 6.39 -0.64
N VAL A 82 -22.15 5.45 -1.19
CA VAL A 82 -22.56 4.60 -2.31
C VAL A 82 -22.42 3.12 -1.96
N GLN A 83 -23.25 2.29 -2.59
CA GLN A 83 -23.13 0.84 -2.44
C GLN A 83 -21.83 0.35 -3.09
N VAL A 84 -21.05 -0.41 -2.32
CA VAL A 84 -19.81 -1.00 -2.81
C VAL A 84 -20.14 -2.14 -3.78
N PRO A 85 -19.48 -2.20 -4.96
CA PRO A 85 -19.62 -3.36 -5.84
C PRO A 85 -19.27 -4.67 -5.12
N PRO A 86 -20.12 -5.71 -5.20
CA PRO A 86 -19.89 -6.97 -4.48
C PRO A 86 -18.54 -7.63 -4.77
N GLN A 87 -17.98 -7.45 -5.96
CA GLN A 87 -16.65 -7.99 -6.32
C GLN A 87 -15.51 -7.35 -5.50
N ILE A 88 -15.73 -6.16 -4.94
CA ILE A 88 -14.78 -5.48 -4.06
C ILE A 88 -15.08 -5.84 -2.61
N SER A 89 -16.30 -5.58 -2.16
CA SER A 89 -16.67 -5.72 -0.74
C SER A 89 -16.59 -7.16 -0.24
N LEU A 90 -17.07 -8.17 -0.98
CA LEU A 90 -17.02 -9.56 -0.52
C LEU A 90 -15.59 -10.05 -0.33
N ASN A 91 -14.69 -9.69 -1.26
CA ASN A 91 -13.28 -10.06 -1.19
C ASN A 91 -12.58 -9.35 -0.03
N ILE A 92 -12.82 -8.05 0.16
CA ILE A 92 -12.25 -7.31 1.30
C ILE A 92 -12.73 -7.90 2.63
N LEU A 93 -14.03 -8.16 2.79
CA LEU A 93 -14.55 -8.74 4.04
C LEU A 93 -13.94 -10.12 4.33
N ASP A 94 -13.67 -10.93 3.30
CA ASP A 94 -13.01 -12.23 3.48
C ASP A 94 -11.56 -12.11 3.97
N GLU A 95 -10.83 -11.08 3.50
CA GLU A 95 -9.48 -10.80 3.98
C GLU A 95 -9.47 -10.19 5.39
N LEU A 96 -10.43 -9.31 5.71
CA LEU A 96 -10.57 -8.73 7.06
C LEU A 96 -10.91 -9.76 8.15
N LEU A 97 -11.34 -10.97 7.80
CA LEU A 97 -11.49 -12.09 8.74
C LEU A 97 -10.16 -12.73 9.16
N LYS A 98 -9.13 -12.60 8.32
CA LYS A 98 -7.89 -13.39 8.40
C LYS A 98 -6.66 -12.54 8.68
N VAL A 99 -6.64 -11.31 8.18
CA VAL A 99 -5.51 -10.40 8.36
C VAL A 99 -5.31 -10.11 9.85
N THR A 100 -4.06 -10.22 10.31
CA THR A 100 -3.69 -9.97 11.71
C THR A 100 -2.75 -8.77 11.86
N ASN A 101 -2.09 -8.36 10.77
CA ASN A 101 -1.25 -7.19 10.75
C ASN A 101 -2.09 -5.93 10.50
N GLU A 102 -1.93 -4.94 11.36
CA GLU A 102 -2.73 -3.72 11.36
C GLU A 102 -2.47 -2.81 10.16
N ASP A 103 -1.22 -2.75 9.66
CA ASP A 103 -0.88 -1.95 8.49
C ASP A 103 -1.63 -2.47 7.26
N ILE A 104 -1.63 -3.79 7.05
CA ILE A 104 -2.37 -4.43 5.95
C ILE A 104 -3.89 -4.29 6.12
N ALA A 105 -4.39 -4.47 7.34
CA ALA A 105 -5.82 -4.31 7.63
C ALA A 105 -6.30 -2.89 7.28
N ASN A 106 -5.51 -1.87 7.64
CA ASN A 106 -5.82 -0.47 7.34
C ASN A 106 -5.87 -0.20 5.83
N LEU A 107 -5.02 -0.84 5.02
CA LEU A 107 -5.10 -0.71 3.55
C LEU A 107 -6.43 -1.24 2.99
N PHE A 108 -6.88 -2.42 3.46
CA PHE A 108 -8.18 -2.97 3.06
C PHE A 108 -9.34 -2.09 3.52
N ILE A 109 -9.28 -1.58 4.75
CA ILE A 109 -10.31 -0.70 5.31
C ILE A 109 -10.40 0.60 4.52
N ASN A 110 -9.26 1.21 4.17
CA ASN A 110 -9.24 2.44 3.37
C ASN A 110 -9.76 2.18 1.95
N LEU A 111 -9.39 1.06 1.32
CA LEU A 111 -9.93 0.67 0.02
C LEU A 111 -11.46 0.51 0.09
N LEU A 112 -11.98 -0.12 1.15
CA LEU A 112 -13.42 -0.28 1.35
C LEU A 112 -14.10 1.06 1.55
N ALA A 113 -13.58 1.94 2.42
CA ALA A 113 -14.13 3.27 2.68
C ALA A 113 -14.15 4.14 1.41
N ASN A 114 -13.08 4.11 0.62
CA ASN A 114 -13.01 4.81 -0.65
C ASN A 114 -13.97 4.23 -1.69
N ALA A 115 -14.19 2.91 -1.69
CA ALA A 115 -15.20 2.26 -2.54
C ALA A 115 -16.64 2.58 -2.10
N SER A 116 -16.85 2.93 -0.84
CA SER A 116 -18.13 3.31 -0.24
C SER A 116 -18.47 4.79 -0.39
N THR A 117 -17.58 5.59 -1.00
CA THR A 117 -17.72 7.05 -1.07
C THR A 117 -17.71 7.55 -2.51
N LYS A 118 -18.68 8.37 -2.88
CA LYS A 118 -18.97 8.79 -4.27
C LYS A 118 -17.82 9.53 -4.95
N SER A 119 -17.11 10.39 -4.23
CA SER A 119 -15.98 11.16 -4.75
C SER A 119 -14.74 10.31 -5.06
N THR A 120 -14.59 9.18 -4.36
CA THR A 120 -13.40 8.32 -4.38
C THR A 120 -13.62 6.95 -5.05
N ILE A 121 -14.87 6.51 -5.24
CA ILE A 121 -15.19 5.18 -5.82
C ILE A 121 -14.53 4.94 -7.18
N LYS A 122 -14.29 6.00 -7.97
CA LYS A 122 -13.59 5.94 -9.25
C LYS A 122 -12.15 5.41 -9.16
N TYR A 123 -11.55 5.43 -7.97
CA TYR A 123 -10.22 4.89 -7.68
C TYR A 123 -10.27 3.44 -7.17
N ALA A 124 -11.42 2.94 -6.72
CA ALA A 124 -11.54 1.62 -6.13
C ALA A 124 -11.58 0.53 -7.23
N HIS A 125 -10.40 0.03 -7.61
CA HIS A 125 -10.28 -1.04 -8.61
C HIS A 125 -10.18 -2.43 -7.94
N PRO A 126 -10.92 -3.46 -8.41
CA PRO A 126 -10.88 -4.81 -7.81
C PRO A 126 -9.47 -5.42 -7.74
N GLY A 127 -8.61 -5.13 -8.72
CA GLY A 127 -7.23 -5.61 -8.75
C GLY A 127 -6.36 -5.11 -7.60
N PHE A 128 -6.73 -4.02 -6.93
CA PHE A 128 -5.99 -3.49 -5.78
C PHE A 128 -6.09 -4.37 -4.54
N ILE A 129 -7.11 -5.24 -4.47
CA ILE A 129 -7.22 -6.26 -3.43
C ILE A 129 -6.05 -7.24 -3.56
N GLU A 130 -5.75 -7.70 -4.78
CA GLU A 130 -4.61 -8.59 -5.03
C GLU A 130 -3.27 -7.88 -4.81
N VAL A 131 -3.18 -6.58 -5.08
CA VAL A 131 -1.99 -5.78 -4.71
C VAL A 131 -1.78 -5.85 -3.20
N ILE A 132 -2.79 -5.51 -2.38
CA ILE A 132 -2.68 -5.52 -0.91
C ILE A 132 -2.31 -6.91 -0.39
N LYS A 133 -2.92 -7.98 -0.93
CA LYS A 133 -2.63 -9.38 -0.54
C LYS A 133 -1.19 -9.81 -0.80
N ASN A 134 -0.49 -9.14 -1.72
CA ASN A 134 0.90 -9.41 -2.07
C ASN A 134 1.91 -8.49 -1.36
N LEU A 135 1.45 -7.69 -0.40
CA LEU A 135 2.30 -6.86 0.45
C LEU A 135 2.64 -7.57 1.77
N SER A 136 3.85 -7.34 2.24
CA SER A 136 4.26 -7.49 3.62
C SER A 136 3.94 -6.23 4.43
N ALA A 137 4.00 -6.34 5.77
CA ALA A 137 3.78 -5.20 6.66
C ALA A 137 4.75 -4.03 6.37
N ASP A 138 6.03 -4.33 6.16
CA ASP A 138 7.04 -3.32 5.85
C ASP A 138 6.80 -2.63 4.50
N GLU A 139 6.30 -3.35 3.48
CA GLU A 139 5.91 -2.74 2.21
C GLU A 139 4.67 -1.85 2.34
N ALA A 140 3.71 -2.23 3.20
CA ALA A 140 2.56 -1.39 3.53
C ALA A 140 2.99 -0.08 4.22
N LYS A 141 3.98 -0.14 5.12
CA LYS A 141 4.60 1.05 5.73
C LYS A 141 5.30 1.91 4.68
N ILE A 142 6.09 1.31 3.77
CA ILE A 142 6.75 2.05 2.67
C ILE A 142 5.72 2.81 1.82
N ILE A 143 4.62 2.15 1.44
CA ILE A 143 3.57 2.79 0.66
C ILE A 143 2.93 3.97 1.42
N SER A 144 2.57 3.75 2.69
CA SER A 144 1.81 4.73 3.48
C SER A 144 2.64 5.92 3.93
N GLU A 145 3.92 5.69 4.27
CA GLU A 145 4.76 6.71 4.90
C GLU A 145 5.74 7.38 3.93
N ILE A 146 6.08 6.73 2.82
CA ILE A 146 7.02 7.27 1.82
C ILE A 146 6.26 7.63 0.55
N CYS A 147 5.63 6.64 -0.09
CA CYS A 147 5.02 6.85 -1.41
C CYS A 147 3.84 7.82 -1.34
N ALA A 148 2.95 7.68 -0.33
CA ALA A 148 1.80 8.58 -0.17
C ALA A 148 2.20 10.02 0.17
N LYS A 149 3.37 10.22 0.80
CA LYS A 149 3.93 11.55 1.09
C LYS A 149 4.74 12.13 -0.07
N GLY A 150 4.94 11.36 -1.14
CA GLY A 150 5.76 11.78 -2.29
C GLY A 150 7.25 11.89 -1.97
N GLU A 151 7.73 11.20 -0.93
CA GLU A 151 9.14 11.20 -0.56
C GLU A 151 9.95 10.36 -1.57
N PRO A 152 11.09 10.87 -2.08
CA PRO A 152 11.84 10.18 -3.11
C PRO A 152 12.61 8.99 -2.55
N ILE A 153 12.39 7.81 -3.13
CA ILE A 153 13.24 6.64 -2.89
C ILE A 153 14.37 6.66 -3.90
N ILE A 154 15.59 6.86 -3.41
CA ILE A 154 16.80 6.92 -4.24
C ILE A 154 17.76 5.81 -3.84
N TYR A 155 18.62 5.43 -4.77
CA TYR A 155 19.61 4.41 -4.53
C TYR A 155 20.95 4.72 -5.23
N ALA A 156 22.02 4.12 -4.73
CA ALA A 156 23.32 4.09 -5.38
C ALA A 156 23.84 2.65 -5.43
N TYR A 157 24.72 2.38 -6.39
CA TYR A 157 25.47 1.14 -6.49
C TYR A 157 26.81 1.42 -7.16
N ILE A 158 27.74 0.47 -7.09
CA ILE A 158 29.03 0.57 -7.78
C ILE A 158 28.92 -0.17 -9.10
N ASP A 159 29.32 0.45 -10.20
CA ASP A 159 29.45 -0.17 -11.51
C ASP A 159 30.87 -0.10 -12.05
N GLY A 160 31.21 -1.09 -12.87
CA GLY A 160 32.48 -1.15 -13.58
C GLY A 160 32.32 -0.62 -15.00
N HIS A 161 33.09 0.41 -15.34
CA HIS A 161 33.21 0.92 -16.70
C HIS A 161 34.46 0.38 -17.40
N ASN A 162 34.32 -0.05 -18.65
CA ASN A 162 35.43 -0.34 -19.56
C ASN A 162 35.13 0.33 -20.92
N ASN A 163 36.15 0.86 -21.58
CA ASN A 163 36.07 1.60 -22.83
C ASN A 163 35.23 0.87 -23.92
N GLY A 164 33.94 1.21 -24.00
CA GLY A 164 33.00 0.69 -25.00
C GLY A 164 32.02 -0.40 -24.53
N ILE A 165 32.06 -0.80 -23.26
CA ILE A 165 31.15 -1.82 -22.69
C ILE A 165 30.05 -1.13 -21.86
N VAL A 166 28.85 -1.71 -21.87
CA VAL A 166 27.76 -1.32 -20.97
C VAL A 166 28.23 -1.51 -19.51
N PRO A 167 28.03 -0.51 -18.63
CA PRO A 167 28.46 -0.62 -17.24
C PRO A 167 27.88 -1.87 -16.57
N VAL A 168 28.73 -2.59 -15.85
CA VAL A 168 28.33 -3.83 -15.14
C VAL A 168 28.22 -3.53 -13.66
N PRO A 169 27.07 -3.77 -13.00
CA PRO A 169 26.96 -3.63 -11.55
C PRO A 169 27.97 -4.54 -10.84
N LEU A 170 28.76 -3.96 -9.95
CA LEU A 170 29.73 -4.67 -9.09
C LEU A 170 29.16 -4.90 -7.68
N THR A 171 28.14 -4.14 -7.29
CA THR A 171 27.43 -4.30 -6.01
C THR A 171 25.92 -4.33 -6.22
N ASN A 172 25.21 -4.75 -5.18
CA ASN A 172 23.78 -4.51 -5.06
C ASN A 172 23.48 -3.01 -4.85
N GLN A 173 22.19 -2.67 -4.97
CA GLN A 173 21.67 -1.32 -4.74
C GLN A 173 21.46 -1.05 -3.26
N GLU A 174 22.00 0.09 -2.82
CA GLU A 174 21.80 0.63 -1.49
C GLU A 174 20.89 1.84 -1.58
N ASN A 175 19.80 1.85 -0.80
CA ASN A 175 18.76 2.89 -0.88
C ASN A 175 18.61 3.68 0.42
N ASN A 176 17.70 4.66 0.43
CA ASN A 176 17.40 5.52 1.57
C ASN A 176 16.12 5.13 2.34
N ILE A 177 15.50 3.97 2.09
CA ILE A 177 14.22 3.60 2.73
C ILE A 177 14.36 3.59 4.25
N THR A 178 15.42 2.96 4.76
CA THR A 178 15.69 2.84 6.21
C THR A 178 16.15 4.14 6.85
N ASP A 179 16.44 5.19 6.07
CA ASP A 179 16.67 6.54 6.57
C ASP A 179 15.36 7.28 6.85
N MET A 180 14.24 6.84 6.25
CA MET A 180 12.95 7.51 6.30
C MET A 180 11.97 6.85 7.27
N ILE A 181 12.02 5.52 7.40
CA ILE A 181 11.12 4.73 8.25
C ILE A 181 11.85 3.58 8.94
N ASP A 182 11.29 3.13 10.06
CA ASP A 182 11.73 1.91 10.72
C ASP A 182 11.00 0.69 10.13
N LEU A 183 11.77 -0.33 9.76
CA LEU A 183 11.28 -1.58 9.20
C LEU A 183 11.55 -2.71 10.18
N ASP A 184 10.65 -3.69 10.20
CA ASP A 184 10.82 -4.89 11.02
C ASP A 184 12.03 -5.70 10.52
N PHE A 185 12.25 -5.75 9.20
CA PHE A 185 13.41 -6.39 8.56
C PHE A 185 14.13 -5.44 7.59
N LYS A 186 15.03 -4.61 8.15
CA LYS A 186 15.72 -3.52 7.43
C LYS A 186 16.56 -4.00 6.24
N GLU A 187 17.14 -5.19 6.33
CA GLU A 187 17.96 -5.82 5.32
C GLU A 187 17.19 -6.11 4.02
N ASN A 188 15.87 -6.21 4.07
CA ASN A 188 15.03 -6.50 2.93
C ASN A 188 14.60 -5.26 2.14
N ASN A 189 15.09 -4.06 2.49
CA ASN A 189 14.65 -2.80 1.89
C ASN A 189 14.66 -2.80 0.34
N THR A 190 15.71 -3.35 -0.29
CA THR A 190 15.82 -3.45 -1.75
C THR A 190 14.83 -4.49 -2.29
N PHE A 191 14.63 -5.62 -1.59
CA PHE A 191 13.63 -6.62 -1.98
C PHE A 191 12.21 -6.04 -1.94
N TYR A 192 11.89 -5.24 -0.92
CA TYR A 192 10.61 -4.53 -0.83
C TYR A 192 10.38 -3.59 -2.01
N ALA A 193 11.39 -2.79 -2.38
CA ALA A 193 11.31 -1.96 -3.57
C ALA A 193 11.10 -2.79 -4.85
N LEU A 194 11.78 -3.93 -5.00
CA LEU A 194 11.62 -4.82 -6.15
C LEU A 194 10.21 -5.44 -6.21
N ASN A 195 9.62 -5.82 -5.08
CA ASN A 195 8.25 -6.31 -5.05
C ASN A 195 7.25 -5.20 -5.42
N LEU A 196 7.46 -3.97 -4.93
CA LEU A 196 6.64 -2.82 -5.33
C LEU A 196 6.78 -2.50 -6.84
N ILE A 197 7.95 -2.74 -7.44
CA ILE A 197 8.11 -2.69 -8.90
C ILE A 197 7.33 -3.81 -9.58
N LYS A 198 7.43 -5.05 -9.09
CA LYS A 198 6.69 -6.22 -9.60
C LYS A 198 5.18 -6.00 -9.57
N LEU A 199 4.67 -5.34 -8.53
CA LEU A 199 3.25 -4.97 -8.37
C LEU A 199 2.85 -3.77 -9.23
N GLY A 200 3.80 -3.15 -9.94
CA GLY A 200 3.57 -1.99 -10.79
C GLY A 200 3.38 -0.69 -10.01
N ILE A 201 3.66 -0.65 -8.71
CA ILE A 201 3.55 0.56 -7.88
C ILE A 201 4.73 1.49 -8.14
N LEU A 202 5.93 0.92 -8.19
CA LEU A 202 7.17 1.64 -8.49
C LEU A 202 7.72 1.25 -9.86
N LYS A 203 8.62 2.09 -10.37
CA LYS A 203 9.50 1.78 -11.52
C LYS A 203 10.91 2.20 -11.20
N ASP A 204 11.87 1.44 -11.70
CA ASP A 204 13.29 1.79 -11.63
C ASP A 204 13.65 2.83 -12.70
N GLU A 205 14.14 4.00 -12.26
CA GLU A 205 14.67 5.04 -13.10
C GLU A 205 16.16 5.25 -12.80
N ARG A 206 17.01 4.77 -13.71
CA ARG A 206 18.48 4.95 -13.66
C ARG A 206 18.91 6.36 -14.06
N LEU A 207 18.24 7.35 -13.49
CA LEU A 207 18.48 8.77 -13.70
C LEU A 207 18.61 9.42 -12.32
N ALA A 208 19.78 10.00 -12.07
CA ALA A 208 20.03 10.71 -10.82
C ALA A 208 19.28 12.04 -10.82
N ASP A 209 18.59 12.31 -9.71
CA ASP A 209 18.08 13.65 -9.44
C ASP A 209 19.21 14.52 -8.87
N LYS A 210 19.68 15.49 -9.66
CA LYS A 210 20.77 16.39 -9.24
C LYS A 210 20.44 17.19 -7.99
N SER A 211 19.15 17.43 -7.71
CA SER A 211 18.73 18.14 -6.50
C SER A 211 18.91 17.33 -5.22
N LEU A 212 19.09 16.00 -5.33
CA LEU A 212 19.24 15.08 -4.21
C LEU A 212 20.69 14.63 -3.98
N ILE A 213 21.67 15.39 -4.48
CA ILE A 213 23.09 15.02 -4.44
C ILE A 213 23.60 14.67 -3.04
N ASP A 214 23.19 15.42 -2.01
CA ASP A 214 23.61 15.16 -0.63
C ASP A 214 23.05 13.85 -0.09
N LYS A 215 21.80 13.52 -0.46
CA LYS A 215 21.20 12.23 -0.10
C LYS A 215 21.93 11.07 -0.81
N TYR A 216 22.31 11.24 -2.08
CA TYR A 216 23.15 10.25 -2.78
C TYR A 216 24.52 10.10 -2.13
N ASN A 217 25.20 11.18 -1.77
CA ASN A 217 26.50 11.14 -1.13
C ASN A 217 26.44 10.40 0.22
N LYS A 218 25.35 10.57 1.00
CA LYS A 218 25.12 9.80 2.23
C LYS A 218 25.05 8.30 1.96
N ILE A 219 24.31 7.89 0.92
CA ILE A 219 24.21 6.48 0.52
C ILE A 219 25.59 5.94 0.11
N GLN A 220 26.30 6.67 -0.76
CA GLN A 220 27.62 6.29 -1.26
C GLN A 220 28.64 6.14 -0.13
N GLY A 221 28.57 7.00 0.90
CA GLY A 221 29.41 6.90 2.08
C GLY A 221 29.28 5.57 2.83
N ARG A 222 28.10 4.93 2.79
CA ARG A 222 27.88 3.57 3.34
C ARG A 222 28.57 2.47 2.55
N MET A 223 29.00 2.77 1.33
CA MET A 223 29.59 1.82 0.38
C MET A 223 31.09 2.05 0.17
N ASN A 224 31.72 2.95 0.93
CA ASN A 224 33.14 3.28 0.78
C ASN A 224 34.04 2.05 0.99
N ASP A 225 33.75 1.23 1.99
CA ASP A 225 34.53 0.01 2.27
C ASP A 225 34.43 -0.99 1.10
N ALA A 226 33.25 -1.14 0.50
CA ALA A 226 33.05 -1.97 -0.69
C ALA A 226 33.79 -1.40 -1.91
N MET A 227 33.82 -0.07 -2.07
CA MET A 227 34.60 0.58 -3.13
C MET A 227 36.10 0.30 -2.95
N GLU A 228 36.62 0.41 -1.73
CA GLU A 228 38.03 0.12 -1.43
C GLU A 228 38.38 -1.35 -1.71
N GLU A 229 37.53 -2.29 -1.30
CA GLU A 229 37.70 -3.73 -1.58
C GLU A 229 37.74 -4.04 -3.09
N ILE A 230 36.84 -3.41 -3.87
CA ILE A 230 36.82 -3.55 -5.32
C ILE A 230 38.10 -3.00 -5.94
N LEU A 231 38.56 -1.82 -5.52
CA LEU A 231 39.78 -1.20 -6.03
C LEU A 231 41.01 -2.08 -5.75
N ASN A 232 41.16 -2.57 -4.51
CA ASN A 232 42.24 -3.48 -4.12
C ASN A 232 42.23 -4.76 -4.97
N THR A 233 41.06 -5.35 -5.19
CA THR A 233 40.89 -6.54 -6.03
C THR A 233 41.34 -6.29 -7.48
N ILE A 234 40.96 -5.14 -8.05
CA ILE A 234 41.37 -4.76 -9.42
C ILE A 234 42.88 -4.57 -9.50
N GLU A 235 43.52 -3.96 -8.49
CA GLU A 235 44.97 -3.79 -8.44
C GLU A 235 45.71 -5.13 -8.37
N GLU A 236 45.25 -6.07 -7.53
CA GLU A 236 45.81 -7.43 -7.45
C GLU A 236 45.71 -8.18 -8.79
N MET A 237 44.59 -8.03 -9.50
CA MET A 237 44.40 -8.61 -10.83
C MET A 237 45.37 -8.01 -11.85
N LYS A 238 45.60 -6.69 -11.82
CA LYS A 238 46.60 -6.04 -12.69
C LYS A 238 48.01 -6.52 -12.40
N MET A 239 48.36 -6.66 -11.12
CA MET A 239 49.69 -7.15 -10.69
C MET A 239 49.95 -8.61 -11.08
N SER A 240 48.90 -9.43 -11.17
CA SER A 240 48.98 -10.82 -11.67
C SER A 240 48.97 -10.96 -13.20
N GLY A 241 49.02 -9.84 -13.94
CA GLY A 241 49.14 -9.81 -15.39
C GLY A 241 47.79 -9.82 -16.14
N SER A 242 46.67 -9.62 -15.44
CA SER A 242 45.36 -9.46 -16.07
C SER A 242 45.28 -8.17 -16.88
N SER A 243 44.67 -8.24 -18.07
CA SER A 243 44.40 -7.07 -18.93
C SER A 243 43.09 -6.36 -18.57
N ILE A 244 42.60 -6.52 -17.34
CA ILE A 244 41.35 -5.88 -16.87
C ILE A 244 41.53 -4.36 -16.83
N ASP A 245 40.77 -3.66 -17.67
CA ASP A 245 40.61 -2.21 -17.68
C ASP A 245 39.20 -1.84 -17.20
N VAL A 246 38.93 -2.08 -15.92
CA VAL A 246 37.67 -1.71 -15.27
C VAL A 246 37.92 -0.55 -14.32
N GLN A 247 37.13 0.51 -14.47
CA GLN A 247 37.09 1.64 -13.55
C GLN A 247 35.79 1.59 -12.75
N PRO A 248 35.85 1.32 -11.43
CA PRO A 248 34.65 1.32 -10.61
C PRO A 248 34.20 2.76 -10.36
N THR A 249 32.92 3.04 -10.56
CA THR A 249 32.30 4.32 -10.25
C THR A 249 30.98 4.13 -9.53
N PHE A 250 30.48 5.18 -8.89
CA PHE A 250 29.13 5.13 -8.35
C PHE A 250 28.10 5.48 -9.42
N ALA A 251 27.18 4.57 -9.64
CA ALA A 251 25.93 4.82 -10.33
C ALA A 251 24.84 5.24 -9.34
N ARG A 252 23.85 5.99 -9.84
CA ARG A 252 22.76 6.58 -9.06
C ARG A 252 21.44 6.40 -9.81
N GLY A 253 20.37 6.17 -9.07
CA GLY A 253 19.03 6.13 -9.63
C GLY A 253 17.97 6.39 -8.57
N ARG A 254 16.71 6.17 -8.95
CA ARG A 254 15.56 6.32 -8.07
C ARG A 254 14.47 5.33 -8.42
N TYR A 255 13.63 5.01 -7.44
CA TYR A 255 12.36 4.36 -7.69
C TYR A 255 11.27 5.43 -7.71
N SER A 256 10.57 5.54 -8.83
CA SER A 256 9.48 6.51 -9.02
C SER A 256 8.15 5.80 -9.01
N ILE A 257 7.11 6.47 -8.52
CA ILE A 257 5.74 5.94 -8.55
C ILE A 257 5.25 5.91 -10.01
N THR A 258 4.54 4.85 -10.40
CA THR A 258 3.92 4.74 -11.73
C THR A 258 2.52 5.36 -11.73
N GLU A 259 1.92 5.56 -12.90
CA GLU A 259 0.51 5.98 -12.99
C GLU A 259 -0.43 4.97 -12.29
N PHE A 260 -0.17 3.66 -12.42
CA PHE A 260 -0.90 2.62 -11.70
C PHE A 260 -0.71 2.74 -10.18
N GLY A 261 0.53 2.98 -9.74
CA GLY A 261 0.87 3.21 -8.34
C GLY A 261 0.17 4.43 -7.75
N GLU A 262 0.06 5.53 -8.49
CA GLU A 262 -0.70 6.70 -8.05
C GLU A 262 -2.18 6.40 -7.86
N GLN A 263 -2.80 5.66 -8.78
CA GLN A 263 -4.21 5.25 -8.64
C GLN A 263 -4.39 4.32 -7.44
N PHE A 264 -3.47 3.37 -7.25
CA PHE A 264 -3.47 2.50 -6.08
C PHE A 264 -3.40 3.30 -4.80
N ILE A 265 -2.39 4.18 -4.64
CA ILE A 265 -2.22 5.02 -3.45
C ILE A 265 -3.47 5.86 -3.19
N LYS A 266 -4.06 6.49 -4.21
CA LYS A 266 -5.32 7.24 -4.07
C LYS A 266 -6.47 6.37 -3.55
N SER A 267 -6.53 5.10 -3.96
CA SER A 267 -7.58 4.17 -3.52
C SER A 267 -7.44 3.70 -2.07
N ILE A 268 -6.24 3.74 -1.49
CA ILE A 268 -5.96 3.32 -0.10
C ILE A 268 -5.58 4.48 0.83
N SER A 269 -5.60 5.71 0.32
CA SER A 269 -5.37 6.92 1.11
C SER A 269 -6.57 7.22 2.00
N GLU A 270 -6.34 7.92 3.10
CA GLU A 270 -7.45 8.40 3.93
C GLU A 270 -8.33 9.37 3.14
N ILE A 271 -9.64 9.32 3.40
CA ILE A 271 -10.61 10.21 2.76
C ILE A 271 -10.27 11.65 3.19
N PRO A 272 -9.93 12.56 2.25
CA PRO A 272 -9.56 13.92 2.64
C PRO A 272 -10.75 14.64 3.29
N HIS A 273 -10.58 15.13 4.52
CA HIS A 273 -11.60 15.94 5.22
C HIS A 273 -12.08 17.17 4.41
N ASN A 274 -11.24 17.69 3.50
CA ASN A 274 -11.54 18.88 2.70
C ASN A 274 -12.33 18.61 1.41
N GLN A 275 -12.66 17.37 1.07
CA GLN A 275 -13.57 17.06 -0.06
C GLN A 275 -15.02 16.85 0.38
N LEU A 276 -15.30 17.00 1.68
CA LEU A 276 -16.63 16.89 2.29
C LEU A 276 -17.32 18.27 2.49
N GLN A 277 -16.67 19.36 2.07
CA GLN A 277 -17.31 20.68 2.01
C GLN A 277 -17.43 21.08 0.54
N GLY A 278 -18.69 21.22 0.11
CA GLY A 278 -19.18 21.45 -1.23
C GLY A 278 -18.25 22.16 -2.21
N ASN A 279 -18.27 21.65 -3.45
CA ASN A 279 -18.30 22.50 -4.64
C ASN A 279 -19.57 23.37 -4.60
N GLU A 280 -19.60 24.35 -3.72
CA GLU A 280 -20.28 25.61 -3.98
C GLU A 280 -19.21 26.69 -4.03
N VAL A 281 -19.38 27.61 -4.98
CA VAL A 281 -18.52 28.76 -5.27
C VAL A 281 -17.35 28.47 -6.21
N ASN A 282 -17.63 28.50 -7.52
CA ASN A 282 -17.30 29.70 -8.31
C ASN A 282 -18.04 29.69 -9.65
N ASN A 283 -18.57 30.88 -9.97
CA ASN A 283 -19.27 31.26 -11.22
C ASN A 283 -18.52 30.90 -12.49
#